data_AF-A0A090WCQ2-F1
#
_entry.id   AF-A0A090WCQ2-F1
#
_cell.length_a   1.000
_cell.length_b   1.000
_cell.length_c   1.000
_cell.angle_alpha   90.00
_cell.angle_beta   90.00
_cell.angle_gamma   90.00
#
_symmetry.space_group_name_H-M   'P 1'
#
loop_
_entity.id
_entity.type
_entity.pdbx_description
1 polymer ?
#
loop_
_entity_poly.entity_id
_entity_poly.type
_entity_poly.pdbx_seq_one_letter_code
_entity_poly.pdbx_strand_id
1 'polypeptide(L)' 'MFSLKSALAIPFAKYVYKKTQKWANTPIKTQEKVFKSLIEQATNTVFGKDHNFQNITSHAEFIERVPVRDYEP' A
#
# COMPACT_ATOMS: atom_id res chain seq x y z
N MET A 1 36.79 -6.65 17.31
CA MET A 1 35.75 -7.01 18.31
C MET A 1 34.40 -7.03 17.62
N PHE A 2 33.75 -8.18 17.53
CA PHE A 2 32.35 -8.25 17.12
C PHE A 2 31.49 -7.66 18.24
N SER A 3 30.81 -6.54 17.99
CA SER A 3 29.82 -5.98 18.91
C SER A 3 28.52 -6.78 18.82
N LEU A 4 27.83 -6.98 19.93
CA LEU A 4 26.49 -7.61 19.94
C LEU A 4 25.52 -6.92 18.95
N LYS A 5 25.63 -5.59 18.80
CA LYS A 5 24.87 -4.83 17.80
C LYS A 5 25.22 -5.25 16.37
N SER A 6 26.50 -5.44 16.07
CA SER A 6 26.96 -5.89 14.74
C SER A 6 26.58 -7.35 14.44
N ALA A 7 26.56 -8.21 15.47
CA ALA A 7 26.14 -9.60 15.33
C ALA A 7 24.63 -9.73 15.05
N LEU A 8 23.79 -8.87 15.65
CA LEU A 8 22.35 -8.85 15.44
C LEU A 8 21.93 -8.13 14.15
N ALA A 9 22.79 -7.30 13.57
CA ALA A 9 22.50 -6.58 12.33
C ALA A 9 22.31 -7.52 11.12
N ILE A 10 23.11 -8.59 11.01
CA ILE A 10 23.04 -9.55 9.89
C ILE A 10 21.72 -10.33 9.86
N PRO A 11 21.26 -10.99 10.95
CA PRO A 11 19.97 -11.69 10.94
C PRO A 11 18.80 -10.72 10.73
N PHE A 12 18.88 -9.51 11.29
CA PHE A 12 17.88 -8.47 11.05
C PHE A 12 17.81 -8.06 9.57
N ALA A 13 18.96 -7.82 8.92
CA ALA A 13 19.02 -7.50 7.50
C ALA A 13 18.43 -8.63 6.64
N LYS A 14 18.74 -9.90 6.96
CA LYS A 14 18.14 -11.05 6.27
C LYS A 14 16.62 -11.12 6.44
N TYR A 15 16.10 -10.78 7.63
CA TYR A 15 14.67 -10.71 7.87
C TYR A 15 14.00 -9.63 7.02
N VAL A 16 14.55 -8.41 7.01
CA VAL A 16 14.05 -7.29 6.20
C VAL A 16 14.10 -7.65 4.71
N TYR A 17 15.21 -8.21 4.24
CA TYR A 17 15.35 -8.68 2.85
C TYR A 17 14.25 -9.68 2.47
N LYS A 18 14.02 -10.71 3.28
CA LYS A 18 12.94 -11.69 3.04
C LYS A 18 11.56 -11.05 3.03
N LYS A 19 11.30 -10.10 3.93
CA LYS A 19 10.05 -9.34 3.98
C LYS A 19 9.86 -8.51 2.71
N THR A 20 10.91 -7.85 2.24
CA THR A 20 10.91 -7.08 0.99
C THR A 20 10.65 -7.95 -0.22
N GLN A 21 11.40 -9.04 -0.34
CA GLN A 21 11.24 -10.01 -1.44
C GLN A 21 9.84 -10.61 -1.48
N LYS A 22 9.20 -10.86 -0.33
CA LYS A 22 7.85 -11.42 -0.28
C LYS A 22 6.83 -10.57 -1.04
N TRP A 23 6.82 -9.25 -0.82
CA TRP A 23 5.87 -8.36 -1.49
C TRP A 23 6.34 -7.99 -2.90
N ALA A 24 7.65 -7.80 -3.10
CA ALA A 24 8.22 -7.46 -4.40
C ALA A 24 8.03 -8.58 -5.44
N ASN A 25 8.10 -9.85 -5.03
CA ASN A 25 7.92 -11.00 -5.92
C ASN A 25 6.44 -11.35 -6.18
N THR A 26 5.49 -10.68 -5.51
CA THR A 26 4.05 -10.84 -5.77
C THR A 26 3.38 -9.47 -5.94
N PRO A 27 3.82 -8.66 -6.91
CA PRO A 27 3.52 -7.23 -6.96
C PRO A 27 2.04 -6.95 -7.21
N ILE A 28 1.38 -7.69 -8.11
CA ILE A 28 -0.04 -7.50 -8.43
C ILE A 28 -0.92 -7.71 -7.19
N LYS A 29 -0.79 -8.87 -6.53
CA LYS A 29 -1.53 -9.18 -5.31
C LYS A 29 -1.22 -8.20 -4.17
N THR A 30 0.04 -7.77 -4.07
CA THR A 30 0.45 -6.77 -3.08
C THR A 30 -0.26 -5.44 -3.34
N GLN A 31 -0.26 -4.97 -4.58
CA GLN A 31 -0.86 -3.69 -4.93
C GLN A 31 -2.38 -3.71 -4.78
N GLU A 32 -3.05 -4.79 -5.16
CA GLU A 32 -4.49 -4.97 -4.93
C GLU A 32 -4.85 -4.91 -3.45
N LYS A 33 -4.03 -5.51 -2.59
CA LYS A 33 -4.24 -5.49 -1.14
C LYS A 33 -4.10 -4.06 -0.58
N VAL A 34 -3.05 -3.35 -1.00
CA VAL A 34 -2.84 -1.95 -0.60
C VAL A 34 -4.01 -1.08 -1.07
N PHE A 35 -4.40 -1.22 -2.33
CA PHE A 35 -5.54 -0.51 -2.90
C PHE A 35 -6.82 -0.73 -2.08
N LYS A 36 -7.23 -1.99 -1.86
CA LYS A 36 -8.44 -2.30 -1.09
C LYS A 36 -8.41 -1.73 0.32
N SER A 37 -7.26 -1.83 1.00
CA SER A 37 -7.09 -1.26 2.35
C SER A 37 -7.25 0.25 2.38
N LEU A 38 -6.73 0.96 1.37
CA LEU A 38 -6.82 2.42 1.29
C LEU A 38 -8.26 2.87 1.00
N ILE A 39 -8.96 2.21 0.07
CA ILE A 39 -10.36 2.51 -0.24
C ILE A 39 -11.24 2.28 0.98
N GLU A 40 -11.11 1.12 1.64
CA GLU A 40 -11.87 0.78 2.84
C GLU A 40 -11.65 1.82 3.95
N GLN A 41 -10.39 2.13 4.26
CA GLN A 41 -10.04 3.11 5.29
C GLN A 41 -10.58 4.51 5.00
N ALA A 42 -10.58 4.93 3.73
CA ALA A 42 -11.00 6.27 3.32
C ALA A 42 -12.50 6.41 3.11
N THR A 43 -13.29 5.33 3.17
CA THR A 43 -14.75 5.31 2.88
C THR A 43 -15.53 6.44 3.54
N ASN A 44 -15.21 6.76 4.81
CA ASN A 44 -15.96 7.73 5.60
C ASN A 44 -15.42 9.17 5.54
N THR A 45 -14.30 9.39 4.85
CA THR A 45 -13.75 10.73 4.62
C THR A 45 -14.66 11.54 3.70
N VAL A 46 -14.52 12.88 3.71
CA VAL A 46 -15.25 13.75 2.77
C VAL A 46 -14.95 13.33 1.33
N PHE A 47 -13.66 13.18 0.99
CA PHE A 47 -13.24 12.72 -0.33
C PHE A 47 -13.82 11.35 -0.72
N GLY A 48 -13.79 10.38 0.20
CA GLY A 48 -14.31 9.04 -0.03
C GLY A 48 -15.83 9.02 -0.26
N LYS A 49 -16.57 9.89 0.43
CA LYS A 49 -18.02 10.07 0.20
C LYS A 49 -18.28 10.73 -1.15
N ASP A 50 -17.56 11.81 -1.47
CA ASP A 50 -17.70 12.55 -2.74
C ASP A 50 -17.40 11.68 -3.96
N HIS A 51 -16.52 10.69 -3.81
CA HIS A 51 -16.12 9.76 -4.88
C HIS A 51 -16.71 8.35 -4.68
N ASN A 52 -17.70 8.19 -3.80
CA ASN A 52 -18.48 6.96 -3.59
C ASN A 52 -17.64 5.68 -3.33
N PHE A 53 -16.62 5.78 -2.46
CA PHE A 53 -15.67 4.70 -2.16
C PHE A 53 -16.34 3.43 -1.63
N GLN A 54 -17.47 3.56 -0.94
CA GLN A 54 -18.28 2.42 -0.45
C GLN A 54 -18.71 1.45 -1.57
N ASN A 55 -18.79 1.92 -2.82
CA ASN A 55 -19.22 1.14 -3.98
C ASN A 55 -18.08 0.81 -4.95
N ILE A 56 -16.82 1.06 -4.56
CA ILE A 56 -15.64 0.72 -5.38
C ILE A 56 -15.19 -0.69 -5.02
N THR A 57 -15.33 -1.61 -5.97
CA THR A 57 -14.93 -3.02 -5.85
C THR A 57 -13.75 -3.38 -6.75
N SER A 58 -13.46 -2.54 -7.75
CA SER A 58 -12.38 -2.73 -8.71
C SER A 58 -11.57 -1.46 -8.94
N HIS A 59 -10.35 -1.64 -9.46
CA HIS A 59 -9.50 -0.51 -9.87
C HIS A 59 -10.11 0.28 -11.05
N ALA A 60 -10.83 -0.39 -11.95
CA ALA A 60 -11.52 0.28 -13.05
C ALA A 60 -12.58 1.26 -12.54
N GLU A 61 -13.42 0.82 -11.60
CA GLU A 61 -14.42 1.67 -10.94
C GLU A 61 -13.81 2.85 -10.19
N PHE A 62 -12.60 2.67 -9.64
CA PHE A 62 -11.86 3.75 -8.99
C PHE A 62 -11.42 4.81 -9.98
N ILE A 63 -10.82 4.42 -11.11
CA ILE A 63 -10.36 5.37 -12.14
C ILE A 63 -11.54 6.17 -12.71
N GLU A 64 -12.71 5.55 -12.88
CA GLU A 64 -13.92 6.24 -13.34
C GLU A 64 -14.40 7.32 -12.36
N ARG A 65 -14.23 7.10 -11.05
CA ARG A 65 -14.71 8.01 -10.01
C ARG A 65 -13.67 9.05 -9.63
N VAL A 66 -12.39 8.69 -9.65
CA VAL A 66 -11.27 9.49 -9.14
C VAL A 66 -10.33 9.87 -10.29
N PRO A 67 -10.57 11.02 -10.95
CA PRO A 67 -9.64 11.51 -11.95
C PRO A 67 -8.31 11.91 -11.31
N VAL A 68 -7.22 11.73 -12.05
CA VAL A 68 -5.91 12.29 -11.67
C VAL A 68 -6.03 13.81 -11.68
N ARG A 69 -5.54 14.46 -10.62
CA ARG A 69 -5.59 15.91 -10.44
C ARG A 69 -4.21 16.41 -10.03
N ASP A 70 -3.86 17.60 -10.49
CA ASP A 70 -2.73 18.35 -9.97
C ASP A 70 -3.08 18.99 -8.62
N TYR A 71 -2.06 19.47 -7.91
CA TYR A 71 -2.25 20.13 -6.61
C TYR A 71 -2.85 21.53 -6.72
N GLU A 72 -2.62 22.19 -7.85
CA GLU A 72 -3.07 23.55 -8.08
C GLU A 72 -4.52 23.57 -8.59
N PRO A 73 -5.35 24.50 -8.08
CA PRO A 73 -6.75 24.65 -8.47
C PRO A 73 -6.94 25.21 -9.88
#